data_AF-H3GVA9-F1
#
_entry.id   AF-H3GVA9-F1
#
_cell.length_a   1.000
_cell.length_b   1.000
_cell.length_c   1.000
_cell.angle_alpha   90.00
_cell.angle_beta   90.00
_cell.angle_gamma   90.00
#
_symmetry.space_group_name_H-M   'P 1'
#
loop_
_entity.id
_entity.type
_entity.pdbx_description
1 polymer ?
#
loop_
_entity_poly.entity_id
_entity_poly.type
_entity_poly.pdbx_seq_one_letter_code
_entity_poly.pdbx_strand_id
1 'polypeptide(L)'
;MVRKTSSWRTSVDTRDVRQQHRATGKDVVVPLVLWNEPPQVQVAALHVLLLPVSQPSQNSSSVEDRDINNEEDTEEDTRTQVCVFAGTVDGVVLYWRFEQGCVAQVNMLVFPSSEGSGQAVVGIVSGTDEWGQSTLISATRDGALARWQLPNGACAEANASLAKELAPLLGLEMLCNKRFAVVVSEESRLMVLDTWRMQLLYYSTQYRSGGAADATAKVAAA
;
A
#
# COMPACT_ATOMS: atom_id res chain seq x y z
N MET A 1 8.31 24.34 -44.10
CA MET A 1 8.53 25.64 -43.43
C MET A 1 8.49 25.38 -41.93
N VAL A 2 9.66 25.10 -41.34
CA VAL A 2 9.80 24.61 -39.95
C VAL A 2 10.17 25.82 -39.08
N ARG A 3 9.30 26.20 -38.14
CA ARG A 3 9.61 27.22 -37.14
C ARG A 3 10.50 26.60 -36.07
N LYS A 4 11.79 26.93 -36.09
CA LYS A 4 12.70 26.78 -34.96
C LYS A 4 12.30 27.81 -33.90
N THR A 5 11.98 27.36 -32.69
CA THR A 5 11.94 28.21 -31.49
C THR A 5 13.01 27.76 -30.52
N SER A 6 13.67 28.75 -29.92
CA SER A 6 14.91 28.68 -29.16
C SER A 6 14.83 27.79 -27.92
N SER A 7 15.86 26.94 -27.77
CA SER A 7 16.21 26.27 -26.52
C SER A 7 16.68 27.32 -25.51
N TRP A 8 15.87 27.60 -24.50
CA TRP A 8 16.34 28.29 -23.31
C TRP A 8 16.97 27.24 -22.39
N ARG A 9 18.29 27.11 -22.47
CA ARG A 9 19.09 26.47 -21.42
C ARG A 9 19.13 27.41 -20.23
N THR A 10 18.44 27.08 -19.14
CA THR A 10 18.78 27.63 -17.83
C THR A 10 20.07 26.95 -17.40
N SER A 11 21.21 27.56 -17.75
CA SER A 11 22.49 27.25 -17.13
C SER A 11 22.39 27.67 -15.68
N VAL A 12 22.22 26.72 -14.77
CA VAL A 12 22.42 26.97 -13.34
C VAL A 12 23.91 27.20 -13.17
N ASP A 13 24.32 28.46 -13.05
CA ASP A 13 25.69 28.84 -12.71
C ASP A 13 26.03 28.26 -11.33
N THR A 14 26.73 27.13 -11.33
CA THR A 14 27.24 26.47 -10.10
C THR A 14 28.45 27.21 -9.52
N ARG A 15 28.43 28.54 -9.47
CA ARG A 15 29.57 29.35 -8.98
C ARG A 15 29.32 30.20 -7.75
N ASP A 16 28.10 30.33 -7.24
CA ASP A 16 27.84 31.10 -6.01
C ASP A 16 26.89 30.40 -5.01
N VAL A 17 27.22 29.17 -4.62
CA VAL A 17 26.69 28.58 -3.37
C VAL A 17 27.83 28.01 -2.53
N ARG A 18 28.83 28.87 -2.25
CA ARG A 18 29.68 28.72 -1.06
C ARG A 18 29.06 29.48 0.11
N GLN A 19 27.87 29.06 0.54
CA GLN A 19 27.43 29.26 1.91
C GLN A 19 26.92 27.91 2.40
N GLN A 20 27.84 27.17 3.03
CA GLN A 20 27.49 26.06 3.89
C GLN A 20 26.65 26.61 5.05
N HIS A 21 25.33 26.67 4.87
CA HIS A 21 24.43 26.61 6.01
C HIS A 21 24.66 25.24 6.64
N ARG A 22 25.40 25.22 7.75
CA ARG A 22 25.44 24.06 8.65
C ARG A 22 24.00 23.79 9.06
N ALA A 23 23.38 22.79 8.44
CA ALA A 23 22.13 22.24 8.92
C ALA A 23 22.37 21.86 10.38
N THR A 24 21.70 22.52 11.29
CA THR A 24 21.69 22.09 12.68
C THR A 24 20.87 20.81 12.72
N GLY A 25 21.22 19.85 13.57
CA GLY A 25 20.55 18.53 13.64
C GLY A 25 19.06 18.54 14.02
N LYS A 26 18.38 19.69 13.88
CA LYS A 26 16.95 19.94 14.06
C LYS A 26 16.26 20.45 12.79
N ASP A 27 16.98 20.63 11.68
CA ASP A 27 16.39 21.13 10.43
C ASP A 27 15.64 19.98 9.74
N VAL A 28 14.32 20.12 9.63
CA VAL A 28 13.46 19.17 8.90
C VAL A 28 13.65 19.42 7.40
N VAL A 29 14.36 18.51 6.74
CA VAL A 29 14.49 18.53 5.27
C VAL A 29 13.24 17.89 4.67
N VAL A 30 12.40 18.70 4.01
CA VAL A 30 11.25 18.21 3.24
C VAL A 30 11.68 18.16 1.77
N PRO A 31 11.84 16.96 1.16
CA PRO A 31 12.14 16.86 -0.25
C PRO A 31 10.92 17.30 -1.07
N LEU A 32 11.05 18.43 -1.76
CA LEU A 32 10.05 18.89 -2.73
C LEU A 32 10.41 18.35 -4.10
N VAL A 33 9.55 17.49 -4.65
CA VAL A 33 9.67 17.02 -6.04
C VAL A 33 8.86 17.97 -6.92
N LEU A 34 9.56 18.73 -7.77
CA LEU A 34 8.94 19.60 -8.77
C LEU A 34 8.91 18.86 -10.11
N TRP A 35 7.71 18.68 -10.66
CA TRP A 35 7.54 18.11 -11.99
C TRP A 35 7.34 19.21 -13.03
N ASN A 36 8.06 19.11 -14.15
CA ASN A 36 7.93 20.04 -15.29
C ASN A 36 6.70 19.72 -16.16
N GLU A 37 6.19 18.50 -16.08
CA GLU A 37 4.99 18.01 -16.76
C GLU A 37 4.12 17.25 -15.76
N PRO A 38 2.79 17.14 -15.97
CA PRO A 38 1.94 16.37 -15.08
C PRO A 38 2.46 14.93 -14.96
N PRO A 39 2.66 14.41 -13.73
CA PRO A 39 3.14 13.05 -13.55
C PRO A 39 2.14 12.07 -14.18
N GLN A 40 2.63 11.19 -15.05
CA GLN A 40 1.82 10.13 -15.65
C GLN A 40 1.94 8.89 -14.76
N VAL A 41 0.81 8.46 -14.19
CA VAL A 41 0.75 7.26 -13.35
C VAL A 41 -0.01 6.19 -14.10
N GLN A 42 0.68 5.09 -14.42
CA GLN A 42 0.01 3.92 -14.98
C GLN A 42 -0.44 2.99 -13.85
N VAL A 43 -1.74 2.75 -13.80
CA VAL A 43 -2.41 1.95 -12.76
C VAL A 43 -2.63 0.52 -13.27
N ALA A 44 -2.31 -0.46 -12.43
CA ALA A 44 -2.52 -1.88 -12.69
C ALA A 44 -3.63 -2.49 -11.82
N ALA A 45 -3.89 -1.92 -10.63
CA ALA A 45 -4.95 -2.34 -9.72
C ALA A 45 -5.61 -1.15 -9.04
N LEU A 46 -6.92 -1.23 -8.76
CA LEU A 46 -7.69 -0.19 -8.07
C LEU A 46 -8.53 -0.82 -6.95
N HIS A 47 -8.59 -0.16 -5.79
CA HIS A 47 -9.45 -0.56 -4.67
C HIS A 47 -10.07 0.66 -4.00
N VAL A 48 -11.31 0.54 -3.51
CA VAL A 48 -12.03 1.64 -2.84
C VAL A 48 -12.57 1.17 -1.50
N LEU A 49 -12.38 1.98 -0.46
CA LEU A 49 -12.80 1.65 0.91
C LEU A 49 -13.36 2.90 1.61
N LEU A 50 -14.37 2.71 2.45
CA LEU A 50 -14.79 3.70 3.43
C LEU A 50 -14.04 3.45 4.73
N LEU A 51 -13.31 4.46 5.20
CA LEU A 51 -12.55 4.41 6.45
C LEU A 51 -13.10 5.44 7.44
N PRO A 52 -12.98 5.20 8.76
CA PRO A 52 -13.21 6.25 9.74
C PRO A 52 -12.28 7.45 9.47
N VAL A 53 -12.79 8.66 9.65
CA VAL A 53 -11.96 9.86 9.69
C VAL A 53 -11.12 9.76 10.96
N SER A 54 -9.81 9.58 10.81
CA SER A 54 -8.90 9.70 11.94
C SER A 54 -8.95 11.15 12.43
N GLN A 55 -9.37 11.38 13.69
CA GLN A 55 -9.24 12.69 14.31
C GLN A 55 -7.75 13.10 14.23
N PRO A 56 -7.42 14.33 13.82
CA PRO A 56 -6.07 14.83 13.98
C PRO A 56 -5.69 14.68 15.44
N SER A 57 -4.46 14.21 15.72
CA SER A 57 -4.00 14.09 17.10
C SER A 57 -4.21 15.42 17.83
N GLN A 58 -4.54 15.37 19.12
CA GLN A 58 -4.94 16.49 19.99
C GLN A 58 -3.90 17.62 20.16
N ASN A 59 -2.94 17.73 19.24
CA ASN A 59 -1.87 18.69 19.17
C ASN A 59 -2.25 19.88 18.26
N SER A 60 -3.38 19.79 17.56
CA SER A 60 -3.83 20.82 16.63
C SER A 60 -4.96 21.61 17.29
N SER A 61 -4.63 22.75 17.91
CA SER A 61 -5.64 23.69 18.37
C SER A 61 -6.23 24.42 17.17
N SER A 62 -7.11 23.78 16.41
CA SER A 62 -8.07 24.52 15.58
C SER A 62 -9.15 25.04 16.51
N VAL A 63 -9.25 26.36 16.60
CA VAL A 63 -10.35 27.05 17.26
C VAL A 63 -11.63 26.61 16.54
N GLU A 64 -12.42 25.76 17.20
CA GLU A 64 -13.78 25.46 16.77
C GLU A 64 -14.63 26.69 17.07
N ASP A 65 -15.14 27.35 16.02
CA ASP A 65 -16.27 28.26 16.14
C ASP A 65 -17.46 27.47 16.68
N ARG A 66 -17.67 27.59 17.99
CA ARG A 66 -18.84 27.05 18.69
C ARG A 66 -20.02 27.97 18.43
N ASP A 67 -20.75 27.71 17.35
CA ASP A 67 -22.13 28.16 17.27
C ASP A 67 -23.04 27.21 18.03
N ILE A 68 -23.75 27.82 18.99
CA ILE A 68 -24.61 27.25 20.00
C ILE A 68 -25.98 26.92 19.37
N ASN A 69 -26.44 25.67 19.52
CA ASN A 69 -27.83 25.17 19.63
C ASN A 69 -28.14 23.97 18.72
N ASN A 70 -28.20 22.78 19.32
CA ASN A 70 -29.43 21.99 19.44
C ASN A 70 -29.10 20.64 20.11
N GLU A 71 -29.83 20.33 21.18
CA GLU A 71 -29.95 18.99 21.72
C GLU A 71 -30.82 18.18 20.75
N GLU A 72 -30.25 17.15 20.09
CA GLU A 72 -30.94 15.94 19.60
C GLU A 72 -29.90 15.00 18.94
N ASP A 73 -29.97 13.72 19.31
CA ASP A 73 -29.23 12.56 18.80
C ASP A 73 -27.72 12.43 19.10
N THR A 74 -27.40 11.87 20.28
CA THR A 74 -26.15 11.14 20.53
C THR A 74 -26.12 9.82 19.75
N GLU A 75 -26.00 9.90 18.43
CA GLU A 75 -25.25 8.90 17.69
C GLU A 75 -23.87 9.52 17.45
N GLU A 76 -22.81 8.92 17.98
CA GLU A 76 -21.46 9.24 17.51
C GLU A 76 -21.44 8.86 16.03
N ASP A 77 -21.81 9.82 15.19
CA ASP A 77 -21.74 9.72 13.75
C ASP A 77 -20.25 9.48 13.45
N THR A 78 -19.91 8.22 13.26
CA THR A 78 -18.57 7.80 12.90
C THR A 78 -18.34 8.31 11.49
N ARG A 79 -17.90 9.56 11.39
CA ARG A 79 -17.67 10.23 10.13
C ARG A 79 -16.70 9.38 9.33
N THR A 80 -17.15 8.92 8.17
CA THR A 80 -16.33 8.12 7.26
C THR A 80 -15.80 9.00 6.13
N GLN A 81 -14.69 8.57 5.54
CA GLN A 81 -14.05 9.15 4.38
C GLN A 81 -13.90 8.07 3.31
N VAL A 82 -14.05 8.47 2.04
CA VAL A 82 -13.75 7.60 0.91
C VAL A 82 -12.24 7.59 0.70
N CYS A 83 -11.68 6.40 0.60
CA CYS A 83 -10.29 6.19 0.23
C CYS A 83 -10.21 5.39 -1.06
N VAL A 84 -9.47 5.91 -2.04
CA VAL A 84 -9.20 5.24 -3.31
C VAL A 84 -7.74 4.86 -3.34
N PHE A 85 -7.43 3.60 -3.63
CA PHE A 85 -6.08 3.04 -3.69
C PHE A 85 -5.78 2.60 -5.12
N ALA A 86 -4.62 2.98 -5.65
CA ALA A 86 -4.16 2.61 -6.97
C ALA A 86 -2.77 1.97 -6.88
N GLY A 87 -2.65 0.74 -7.34
CA GLY A 87 -1.38 0.04 -7.50
C GLY A 87 -0.78 0.40 -8.84
N THR A 88 0.47 0.84 -8.86
CA THR A 88 1.15 1.29 -10.07
C THR A 88 1.97 0.18 -10.71
N VAL A 89 2.29 0.34 -12.00
CA VAL A 89 3.22 -0.54 -12.72
C VAL A 89 4.65 -0.49 -12.15
N ASP A 90 4.99 0.60 -11.46
CA ASP A 90 6.30 0.83 -10.85
C ASP A 90 6.42 0.26 -9.42
N GLY A 91 5.39 -0.44 -8.92
CA GLY A 91 5.44 -1.12 -7.62
C GLY A 91 5.14 -0.26 -6.41
N VAL A 92 4.40 0.83 -6.60
CA VAL A 92 3.96 1.75 -5.53
C VAL A 92 2.45 1.69 -5.41
N VAL A 93 1.91 1.89 -4.20
CA VAL A 93 0.47 2.14 -4.01
C VAL A 93 0.27 3.61 -3.70
N LEU A 94 -0.45 4.32 -4.57
CA LEU A 94 -0.96 5.66 -4.27
C LEU A 94 -2.33 5.53 -3.64
N TYR A 95 -2.66 6.38 -2.67
CA TYR A 95 -4.04 6.47 -2.21
C TYR A 95 -4.47 7.89 -1.89
N TRP A 96 -5.71 8.17 -2.24
CA TRP A 96 -6.38 9.45 -2.05
C TRP A 96 -7.39 9.30 -0.92
N ARG A 97 -7.38 10.26 -0.01
CA ARG A 97 -8.42 10.42 1.01
C ARG A 97 -9.32 11.57 0.57
N PHE A 98 -10.61 11.30 0.51
CA PHE A 98 -11.61 12.28 0.14
C PHE A 98 -12.36 12.78 1.37
N GLU A 99 -12.50 14.10 1.46
CA GLU A 99 -13.36 14.74 2.44
C GLU A 99 -14.32 15.68 1.71
N GLN A 100 -15.62 15.55 1.99
CA GLN A 100 -16.67 16.41 1.42
C GLN A 100 -16.62 16.53 -0.11
N GLY A 101 -16.24 15.46 -0.81
CA GLY A 101 -16.15 15.42 -2.27
C GLY A 101 -14.86 15.98 -2.87
N CYS A 102 -13.92 16.43 -2.05
CA CYS A 102 -12.60 16.91 -2.47
C CYS A 102 -11.48 15.98 -2.02
N VAL A 103 -10.38 15.92 -2.77
CA VAL A 103 -9.16 15.22 -2.33
C VAL A 103 -8.55 16.02 -1.19
N ALA A 104 -8.59 15.46 0.02
CA ALA A 104 -7.99 16.05 1.22
C ALA A 104 -6.50 15.72 1.32
N GLN A 105 -6.11 14.50 0.92
CA GLN A 105 -4.73 14.03 1.02
C GLN A 105 -4.42 13.00 -0.07
N VAL A 106 -3.19 13.03 -0.57
CA VAL A 106 -2.61 11.97 -1.40
C VAL A 106 -1.40 11.39 -0.66
N ASN A 107 -1.36 10.07 -0.55
CA ASN A 107 -0.32 9.34 0.15
C ASN A 107 0.29 8.29 -0.77
N MET A 108 1.51 7.87 -0.44
CA MET A 108 2.28 6.89 -1.18
C MET A 108 2.77 5.79 -0.23
N LEU A 109 2.46 4.54 -0.55
CA LEU A 109 2.94 3.35 0.16
C LEU A 109 4.02 2.69 -0.69
N VAL A 110 5.21 2.58 -0.12
CA VAL A 110 6.41 2.07 -0.81
C VAL A 110 6.89 0.82 -0.10
N PHE A 111 7.10 -0.26 -0.85
CA PHE A 111 7.64 -1.49 -0.29
C PHE A 111 9.03 -1.24 0.32
N PRO A 112 9.26 -1.59 1.60
CA PRO A 112 10.50 -1.22 2.31
C PRO A 112 11.78 -1.94 1.83
N SER A 113 11.69 -2.87 0.89
CA SER A 113 12.80 -3.76 0.50
C SER A 113 13.06 -3.84 -1.02
N SER A 114 12.51 -2.94 -1.84
CA SER A 114 12.73 -2.98 -3.29
C SER A 114 14.11 -2.40 -3.66
N GLU A 115 15.16 -3.20 -3.50
CA GLU A 115 16.46 -2.98 -4.14
C GLU A 115 16.29 -3.19 -5.66
N GLY A 116 15.75 -2.21 -6.39
CA GLY A 116 15.53 -2.27 -7.84
C GLY A 116 14.38 -1.42 -8.36
N SER A 117 14.14 -1.46 -9.67
CA SER A 117 12.90 -0.97 -10.29
C SER A 117 11.73 -1.79 -9.75
N GLY A 118 10.77 -1.13 -9.11
CA GLY A 118 9.64 -1.81 -8.46
C GLY A 118 8.82 -2.65 -9.45
N GLN A 119 8.22 -3.72 -8.94
CA GLN A 119 7.40 -4.64 -9.72
C GLN A 119 5.94 -4.23 -9.64
N ALA A 120 5.22 -4.30 -10.76
CA ALA A 120 3.82 -3.86 -10.85
C ALA A 120 2.97 -4.42 -9.70
N VAL A 121 2.20 -3.55 -9.06
CA VAL A 121 1.21 -3.96 -8.05
C VAL A 121 0.02 -4.55 -8.78
N VAL A 122 -0.14 -5.88 -8.70
CA VAL A 122 -1.16 -6.64 -9.42
C VAL A 122 -2.40 -6.94 -8.57
N GLY A 123 -2.31 -6.79 -7.25
CA GLY A 123 -3.42 -7.04 -6.34
C GLY A 123 -3.46 -6.07 -5.19
N ILE A 124 -4.65 -5.55 -4.89
CA ILE A 124 -4.94 -4.74 -3.72
C ILE A 124 -6.27 -5.22 -3.14
N VAL A 125 -6.28 -5.53 -1.85
CA VAL A 125 -7.49 -5.93 -1.12
C VAL A 125 -7.51 -5.31 0.26
N SER A 126 -8.70 -5.13 0.84
CA SER A 126 -8.87 -4.65 2.21
C SER A 126 -9.39 -5.76 3.12
N GLY A 127 -8.87 -5.78 4.35
CA GLY A 127 -9.35 -6.66 5.41
C GLY A 127 -9.37 -5.94 6.75
N THR A 128 -9.49 -6.72 7.82
CA THR A 128 -9.27 -6.25 9.19
C THR A 128 -8.14 -7.05 9.81
N ASP A 129 -7.45 -6.52 10.81
CA ASP A 129 -6.53 -7.31 11.63
C ASP A 129 -7.25 -7.98 12.81
N GLU A 130 -6.47 -8.62 13.69
CA GLU A 130 -6.96 -9.33 14.88
C GLU A 130 -7.59 -8.41 15.94
N TRP A 131 -7.35 -7.10 15.86
CA TRP A 131 -7.95 -6.08 16.73
C TRP A 131 -9.11 -5.35 16.04
N GLY A 132 -9.52 -5.78 14.85
CA GLY A 132 -10.60 -5.18 14.07
C GLY A 132 -10.20 -3.88 13.35
N GLN A 133 -8.92 -3.51 13.31
CA GLN A 133 -8.46 -2.32 12.59
C GLN A 133 -8.42 -2.60 11.09
N SER A 134 -8.71 -1.56 10.30
CA SER A 134 -8.71 -1.68 8.84
C SER A 134 -7.29 -1.85 8.30
N THR A 135 -7.11 -2.79 7.39
CA THR A 135 -5.83 -3.05 6.74
C THR A 135 -5.98 -3.10 5.22
N LEU A 136 -4.89 -2.76 4.53
CA LEU A 136 -4.73 -2.98 3.10
C LEU A 136 -3.67 -4.06 2.90
N ILE A 137 -3.93 -5.01 2.00
CA ILE A 137 -2.92 -5.96 1.52
C ILE A 137 -2.63 -5.63 0.06
N SER A 138 -1.36 -5.50 -0.28
CA SER A 138 -0.91 -5.30 -1.66
C SER A 138 0.06 -6.40 -2.07
N ALA A 139 -0.04 -6.85 -3.32
CA ALA A 139 0.89 -7.80 -3.92
C ALA A 139 1.50 -7.26 -5.21
N THR A 140 2.79 -7.52 -5.39
CA THR A 140 3.52 -7.24 -6.63
C THR A 140 3.62 -8.49 -7.50
N ARG A 141 3.85 -8.29 -8.80
CA ARG A 141 3.91 -9.37 -9.80
C ARG A 141 4.95 -10.45 -9.47
N ASP A 142 6.05 -10.10 -8.82
CA ASP A 142 7.13 -11.03 -8.43
C ASP A 142 6.87 -11.80 -7.12
N GLY A 143 5.73 -11.57 -6.47
CA GLY A 143 5.33 -12.30 -5.29
C GLY A 143 5.70 -11.65 -3.96
N ALA A 144 6.05 -10.35 -3.94
CA ALA A 144 6.13 -9.61 -2.68
C ALA A 144 4.71 -9.25 -2.19
N LEU A 145 4.51 -9.34 -0.87
CA LEU A 145 3.27 -8.93 -0.22
C LEU A 145 3.57 -7.98 0.94
N ALA A 146 2.69 -7.00 1.12
CA ALA A 146 2.75 -6.09 2.25
C ALA A 146 1.36 -5.87 2.85
N ARG A 147 1.34 -5.66 4.17
CA ARG A 147 0.18 -5.28 4.97
C ARG A 147 0.39 -3.88 5.51
N TRP A 148 -0.59 -3.02 5.23
CA TRP A 148 -0.60 -1.62 5.62
C TRP A 148 -1.74 -1.39 6.62
N GLN A 149 -1.45 -0.67 7.70
CA GLN A 149 -2.46 -0.17 8.62
C GLN A 149 -3.14 1.04 8.01
N LEU A 150 -4.46 1.10 8.15
CA LEU A 150 -5.27 2.22 7.67
C LEU A 150 -5.91 2.94 8.87
N PRO A 151 -6.16 4.26 8.78
CA PRO A 151 -5.98 5.14 7.61
C PRO A 151 -4.58 5.75 7.48
N ASN A 152 -3.64 5.51 8.40
CA ASN A 152 -2.33 6.18 8.41
C ASN A 152 -1.34 5.68 7.35
N GLY A 153 -1.58 4.49 6.77
CA GLY A 153 -0.71 3.90 5.75
C GLY A 153 0.59 3.31 6.31
N ALA A 154 0.70 3.09 7.62
CA ALA A 154 1.91 2.53 8.19
C ALA A 154 2.12 1.08 7.70
N CYS A 155 3.35 0.74 7.30
CA CYS A 155 3.70 -0.64 6.96
C CYS A 155 3.73 -1.49 8.24
N ALA A 156 2.77 -2.39 8.41
CA ALA A 156 2.79 -3.35 9.51
C ALA A 156 3.74 -4.50 9.21
N GLU A 157 3.74 -4.98 7.98
CA GLU A 157 4.53 -6.13 7.58
C GLU A 157 4.78 -6.12 6.07
N ALA A 158 5.98 -6.48 5.64
CA ALA A 158 6.31 -6.65 4.24
C ALA A 158 7.24 -7.84 4.08
N ASN A 159 6.96 -8.68 3.09
CA ASN A 159 7.75 -9.85 2.78
C ASN A 159 7.93 -9.96 1.26
N ALA A 160 9.18 -9.78 0.82
CA ALA A 160 9.57 -9.74 -0.58
C ALA A 160 9.47 -11.11 -1.29
N SER A 161 9.36 -12.21 -0.53
CA SER A 161 9.37 -13.56 -1.10
C SER A 161 8.18 -14.43 -0.69
N LEU A 162 7.17 -13.86 -0.02
CA LEU A 162 6.07 -14.63 0.55
C LEU A 162 5.33 -15.49 -0.49
N ALA A 163 5.05 -14.95 -1.67
CA ALA A 163 4.38 -15.65 -2.77
C ALA A 163 5.28 -15.85 -4.00
N LYS A 164 6.60 -15.83 -3.80
CA LYS A 164 7.57 -15.94 -4.91
C LYS A 164 7.41 -17.22 -5.72
N GLU A 165 6.99 -18.30 -5.09
CA GLU A 165 6.76 -19.61 -5.76
C GLU A 165 5.50 -19.64 -6.64
N LEU A 166 4.61 -18.66 -6.48
CA LEU A 166 3.43 -18.44 -7.33
C LEU A 166 3.68 -17.39 -8.42
N ALA A 167 4.80 -16.66 -8.37
CA ALA A 167 5.09 -15.63 -9.33
C ALA A 167 5.23 -16.24 -10.76
N PRO A 168 4.75 -15.55 -11.81
CA PRO A 168 4.14 -14.23 -11.78
C PRO A 168 2.72 -14.22 -11.22
N LEU A 169 2.45 -13.27 -10.32
CA LEU A 169 1.11 -13.07 -9.76
C LEU A 169 0.22 -12.32 -10.75
N LEU A 170 -1.03 -12.76 -10.82
CA LEU A 170 -2.12 -12.10 -11.55
C LEU A 170 -2.91 -11.14 -10.66
N GLY A 171 -3.09 -11.46 -9.37
CA GLY A 171 -3.83 -10.61 -8.44
C GLY A 171 -4.10 -11.21 -7.07
N LEU A 172 -4.92 -10.48 -6.30
CA LEU A 172 -5.39 -10.84 -4.96
C LEU A 172 -6.91 -10.70 -4.91
N GLU A 173 -7.59 -11.61 -4.21
CA GLU A 173 -9.02 -11.52 -3.94
C GLU A 173 -9.32 -11.82 -2.46
N MET A 174 -10.01 -10.92 -1.78
CA MET A 174 -10.37 -11.12 -0.36
C MET A 174 -11.60 -12.01 -0.25
N LEU A 175 -11.53 -13.04 0.60
CA LEU A 175 -12.68 -13.84 0.96
C LEU A 175 -13.58 -13.06 1.95
N CYS A 176 -14.86 -13.39 1.99
CA CYS A 176 -15.88 -12.62 2.73
C CYS A 176 -15.62 -12.46 4.24
N ASN A 177 -14.68 -13.22 4.79
CA ASN A 177 -14.31 -13.16 6.20
C ASN A 177 -13.29 -12.06 6.55
N LYS A 178 -12.87 -11.24 5.59
CA LYS A 178 -11.94 -10.09 5.77
C LYS A 178 -10.57 -10.47 6.36
N ARG A 179 -10.21 -11.76 6.34
CA ARG A 179 -8.96 -12.30 6.89
C ARG A 179 -8.21 -13.17 5.89
N PHE A 180 -8.92 -13.97 5.11
CA PHE A 180 -8.26 -14.83 4.13
C PHE A 180 -8.38 -14.19 2.75
N ALA A 181 -7.28 -14.14 2.02
CA ALA A 181 -7.28 -13.74 0.62
C ALA A 181 -6.80 -14.92 -0.24
N VAL A 182 -7.22 -14.96 -1.50
CA VAL A 182 -6.66 -15.86 -2.50
C VAL A 182 -5.59 -15.11 -3.27
N VAL A 183 -4.40 -15.71 -3.35
CA VAL A 183 -3.31 -15.25 -4.21
C VAL A 183 -3.41 -16.01 -5.52
N VAL A 184 -3.53 -15.27 -6.62
CA VAL A 184 -3.75 -15.82 -7.96
C VAL A 184 -2.48 -15.69 -8.79
N SER A 185 -1.96 -16.81 -9.29
CA SER A 185 -0.86 -16.85 -10.25
C SER A 185 -1.36 -16.77 -11.69
N GLU A 186 -0.58 -16.18 -12.59
CA GLU A 186 -0.84 -16.31 -14.04
C GLU A 186 -0.68 -17.76 -14.52
N GLU A 187 0.07 -18.60 -13.81
CA GLU A 187 0.30 -20.02 -14.13
C GLU A 187 -0.83 -20.95 -13.63
N SER A 188 -2.03 -20.42 -13.36
CA SER A 188 -3.19 -21.19 -12.87
C SER A 188 -2.99 -21.88 -11.51
N ARG A 189 -2.08 -21.35 -10.67
CA ARG A 189 -1.92 -21.77 -9.28
C ARG A 189 -2.61 -20.79 -8.34
N LEU A 190 -3.23 -21.32 -7.28
CA LEU A 190 -3.90 -20.55 -6.24
C LEU A 190 -3.39 -20.96 -4.87
N MET A 191 -3.21 -20.00 -3.97
CA MET A 191 -3.01 -20.28 -2.54
C MET A 191 -3.86 -19.35 -1.70
N VAL A 192 -4.19 -19.80 -0.50
CA VAL A 192 -4.88 -18.95 0.49
C VAL A 192 -3.83 -18.24 1.34
N LEU A 193 -3.94 -16.94 1.46
CA LEU A 193 -3.15 -16.10 2.36
C LEU A 193 -3.96 -15.84 3.64
N ASP A 194 -3.40 -16.14 4.81
CA ASP A 194 -3.84 -15.59 6.09
C ASP A 194 -3.27 -14.18 6.23
N THR A 195 -4.10 -13.15 6.07
CA THR A 195 -3.65 -11.75 6.08
C THR A 195 -3.32 -11.24 7.48
N TRP A 196 -3.77 -11.92 8.53
CA TRP A 196 -3.41 -11.56 9.91
C TRP A 196 -1.98 -11.98 10.23
N ARG A 197 -1.62 -13.18 9.76
CA ARG A 197 -0.31 -13.80 9.99
C ARG A 197 0.69 -13.59 8.85
N MET A 198 0.22 -13.05 7.73
CA MET A 198 0.97 -12.92 6.48
C MET A 198 1.64 -14.24 6.07
N GLN A 199 0.86 -15.32 6.06
CA GLN A 199 1.30 -16.68 5.75
C GLN A 199 0.46 -17.31 4.66
N LEU A 200 1.11 -17.97 3.70
CA LEU A 200 0.42 -18.80 2.72
C LEU A 200 0.08 -20.18 3.29
N LEU A 201 -1.16 -20.58 3.09
CA LEU A 201 -1.73 -21.86 3.47
C LEU A 201 -1.74 -22.76 2.23
N TYR A 202 -1.00 -23.85 2.31
CA TYR A 202 -0.99 -24.89 1.29
C TYR A 202 -2.25 -25.75 1.37
N TYR A 203 -2.91 -25.96 0.23
CA TYR A 203 -3.78 -27.11 0.04
C TYR A 203 -2.98 -28.17 -0.73
N SER A 204 -2.62 -29.28 -0.09
CA SER A 204 -2.10 -30.43 -0.83
C SER A 204 -3.28 -31.15 -1.48
N THR A 205 -3.44 -31.05 -2.81
CA THR A 205 -4.12 -32.12 -3.55
C THR A 205 -3.23 -33.35 -3.54
N GLN A 206 -3.19 -34.10 -2.43
CA GLN A 206 -2.85 -35.50 -2.52
C GLN A 206 -4.05 -36.22 -3.17
N TYR A 207 -4.14 -36.14 -4.49
CA TYR A 207 -4.73 -37.24 -5.24
C TYR A 207 -3.77 -38.42 -5.07
N ARG A 208 -3.98 -39.22 -4.03
CA ARG A 208 -3.44 -40.58 -3.96
C ARG A 208 -4.09 -41.38 -5.08
N SER A 209 -3.56 -41.27 -6.29
CA SER A 209 -3.56 -42.42 -7.20
C SER A 209 -2.73 -43.51 -6.53
N GLY A 210 -3.32 -44.70 -6.40
CA GLY A 210 -2.83 -45.79 -5.58
C GLY A 210 -1.33 -46.10 -5.74
N GLY A 211 -0.72 -46.44 -4.60
CA GLY A 211 0.66 -46.90 -4.52
C GLY A 211 1.06 -47.05 -3.07
N ALA A 212 0.85 -48.24 -2.51
CA ALA A 212 1.40 -48.61 -1.22
C ALA A 212 2.93 -48.62 -1.32
N ALA A 213 3.62 -47.78 -0.54
CA ALA A 213 4.94 -48.10 0.02
C ALA A 213 5.42 -46.98 0.97
N ASP A 214 5.50 -47.36 2.25
CA ASP A 214 6.61 -47.09 3.16
C ASP A 214 6.91 -45.65 3.60
N ALA A 215 6.28 -45.26 4.72
CA ALA A 215 6.68 -44.11 5.51
C ALA A 215 7.65 -44.57 6.62
N THR A 216 8.95 -44.50 6.36
CA THR A 216 9.97 -44.53 7.42
C THR A 216 10.31 -43.08 7.82
N ALA A 217 9.55 -42.54 8.76
CA ALA A 217 9.92 -41.32 9.46
C ALA A 217 11.07 -41.62 10.43
N LYS A 218 12.29 -41.19 10.08
CA LYS A 218 13.38 -41.05 11.05
C LYS A 218 13.15 -39.78 11.87
N VAL A 219 12.67 -39.97 13.09
CA VAL A 219 12.93 -39.05 14.20
C VAL A 219 14.36 -39.31 14.66
N ALA A 220 15.24 -38.33 14.55
CA ALA A 220 16.51 -38.32 15.26
C ALA A 220 16.80 -36.92 15.77
N ALA A 221 16.97 -36.84 17.08
CA ALA A 221 17.25 -35.67 17.88
C ALA A 221 18.62 -35.05 17.57
N ALA A 222 18.69 -33.73 17.71
CA ALA A 222 19.78 -32.99 18.37
C ALA A 222 19.20 -31.67 18.91
#